data_AF-A0AAW0WUZ2-F1
#
_entry.id   AF-A0AAW0WUZ2-F1
#
_cell.length_a   1.000
_cell.length_b   1.000
_cell.length_c   1.000
_cell.angle_alpha   90.00
_cell.angle_beta   90.00
_cell.angle_gamma   90.00
#
_symmetry.space_group_name_H-M   'P 1'
#
loop_
_entity.id
_entity.type
_entity.pdbx_description
1 polymer ?
#
loop_
_entity_poly.entity_id
_entity_poly.type
_entity_poly.pdbx_seq_one_letter_code
_entity_poly.pdbx_strand_id
1 'polypeptide(L)'
;MEDCKILDLPCTSQDPESNLEQVEKELKIVVRELQILQGRKQSLEARREKLRDAIQQRKSAHLAQRDWDKNDFPWSKELENIQKTVFKIPSLRAHQLPTMNAVLSGIDSILVMPTGGGKSLCFQLPALLSEGITLVVSPLVSLMEDQLMGLKARGIEAKMLCAASTKQEVNGVHSV
;
A
#
# COMPACT_ATOMS: atom_id res chain seq x y z
N MET A 1 -22.81 82.91 -27.28
CA MET A 1 -21.55 83.26 -26.59
C MET A 1 -21.59 82.53 -25.25
N GLU A 2 -21.49 81.20 -25.24
CA GLU A 2 -20.24 80.42 -25.39
C GLU A 2 -19.24 80.85 -24.30
N ASP A 3 -18.72 80.02 -23.41
CA ASP A 3 -18.54 78.58 -23.49
C ASP A 3 -18.42 77.92 -22.10
N CYS A 4 -18.73 76.63 -22.12
CA CYS A 4 -18.74 75.65 -21.04
C CYS A 4 -17.33 75.50 -20.43
N LYS A 5 -17.17 75.76 -19.11
CA LYS A 5 -16.02 75.27 -18.33
C LYS A 5 -16.23 73.78 -18.04
N ILE A 6 -15.87 72.94 -18.99
CA ILE A 6 -15.74 71.50 -18.75
C ILE A 6 -14.47 71.27 -17.94
N LEU A 7 -14.64 70.48 -16.90
CA LEU A 7 -13.66 69.98 -15.95
C LEU A 7 -12.41 69.43 -16.65
N ASP A 8 -11.24 70.02 -16.35
CA ASP A 8 -9.96 69.32 -16.49
C ASP A 8 -9.86 68.26 -15.37
N LEU A 9 -10.59 67.17 -15.55
CA LEU A 9 -10.25 65.88 -14.96
C LEU A 9 -9.05 65.35 -15.75
N PRO A 10 -7.90 65.02 -15.14
CA PRO A 10 -6.86 64.27 -15.81
C PRO A 10 -7.42 62.88 -16.13
N CYS A 11 -7.93 62.72 -17.35
CA CYS A 11 -8.35 61.45 -17.91
C CYS A 11 -7.08 60.61 -18.15
N THR A 12 -6.74 59.83 -17.12
CA THR A 12 -6.25 58.44 -17.16
C THR A 12 -5.66 57.94 -18.48
N SER A 13 -4.37 57.62 -18.49
CA SER A 13 -3.85 56.48 -19.25
C SER A 13 -2.45 56.13 -18.75
N GLN A 14 -2.35 55.20 -17.78
CA GLN A 14 -1.24 54.26 -17.91
C GLN A 14 -1.51 53.57 -19.23
N ASP A 15 -0.67 53.85 -20.22
CA ASP A 15 -0.79 53.29 -21.56
C ASP A 15 -0.94 51.76 -21.42
N PRO A 16 -2.06 51.17 -21.85
CA PRO A 16 -2.26 49.72 -21.75
C PRO A 16 -1.15 48.94 -22.46
N GLU A 17 -0.49 49.53 -23.46
CA GLU A 17 0.68 48.96 -24.12
C GLU A 17 1.88 48.88 -23.17
N SER A 18 2.13 49.92 -22.36
CA SER A 18 3.21 49.94 -21.36
C SER A 18 2.96 48.95 -20.21
N ASN A 19 1.71 48.86 -19.73
CA ASN A 19 1.32 47.88 -18.72
C ASN A 19 1.44 46.43 -19.25
N LEU A 20 1.04 46.20 -20.51
CA LEU A 20 1.21 44.90 -21.17
C LEU A 20 2.69 44.52 -21.27
N GLU A 21 3.56 45.46 -21.69
CA GLU A 21 5.00 45.23 -21.79
C GLU A 21 5.63 44.89 -20.43
N GLN A 22 5.15 45.52 -19.34
CA GLN A 22 5.61 45.22 -17.99
C GLN A 22 5.19 43.82 -17.53
N VAL A 23 3.94 43.43 -17.76
CA VAL A 23 3.43 42.08 -17.44
C VAL A 23 4.15 41.02 -18.28
N GLU A 24 4.44 41.27 -19.55
CA GLU A 24 5.21 40.36 -20.40
C GLU A 24 6.65 40.16 -19.91
N LYS A 25 7.29 41.21 -19.38
CA LYS A 25 8.62 41.13 -18.76
C LYS A 25 8.59 40.29 -17.49
N GLU A 26 7.61 40.50 -16.62
CA GLU A 26 7.43 39.69 -15.41
C GLU A 26 7.13 38.22 -15.75
N LEU A 27 6.26 37.96 -16.73
CA LEU A 27 5.96 36.61 -17.20
C LEU A 27 7.21 35.89 -17.70
N LYS A 28 8.09 36.57 -18.45
CA LYS A 28 9.39 36.01 -18.87
C LYS A 28 10.27 35.61 -17.70
N ILE A 29 10.29 36.40 -16.62
CA ILE A 29 11.07 36.10 -15.41
C ILE A 29 10.49 34.85 -14.72
N VAL A 30 9.18 34.83 -14.47
CA VAL A 30 8.51 33.70 -13.81
C VAL A 30 8.68 32.41 -14.62
N VAL A 31 8.58 32.46 -15.95
CA VAL A 31 8.80 31.29 -16.81
C VAL A 31 10.25 30.77 -16.68
N ARG A 32 11.24 31.65 -16.61
CA ARG A 32 12.64 31.26 -16.41
C ARG A 32 12.84 30.59 -15.05
N GLU A 33 12.22 31.13 -14.00
CA GLU A 33 12.26 30.52 -12.67
C GLU A 33 11.58 29.14 -12.66
N LEU A 34 10.42 28.99 -13.32
CA LEU A 34 9.75 27.70 -13.46
C LEU A 34 10.63 26.68 -14.17
N GLN A 35 11.37 27.06 -15.22
CA GLN A 35 12.31 26.17 -15.89
C GLN A 35 13.43 25.71 -14.95
N ILE A 36 13.99 26.62 -14.15
CA ILE A 36 15.01 26.29 -13.14
C ILE A 36 14.44 25.32 -12.10
N LEU A 37 13.23 25.61 -11.59
CA LEU A 37 12.55 24.76 -10.61
C LEU A 37 12.21 23.39 -11.18
N GLN A 38 11.81 23.30 -12.45
CA GLN A 38 11.58 22.03 -13.14
C GLN A 38 12.88 21.22 -13.30
N GLY A 39 13.99 21.86 -13.65
CA GLY A 39 15.31 21.19 -13.68
C GLY A 39 15.74 20.69 -12.29
N ARG A 40 15.49 21.47 -11.24
CA ARG A 40 15.73 21.04 -9.85
C ARG A 40 14.81 19.88 -9.45
N LYS A 41 13.54 19.92 -9.83
CA LYS A 41 12.58 18.82 -9.59
C LYS A 41 13.10 17.52 -10.23
N GLN A 42 13.51 17.56 -11.49
CA GLN A 42 14.02 16.38 -12.20
C GLN A 42 15.27 15.81 -11.53
N SER A 43 16.22 16.66 -11.13
CA SER A 43 17.43 16.18 -10.43
C SER A 43 17.13 15.60 -9.04
N LEU A 44 16.15 16.16 -8.31
CA LEU A 44 15.68 15.60 -7.05
C LEU A 44 14.94 14.27 -7.25
N GLU A 45 14.12 14.13 -8.29
CA GLU A 45 13.44 12.88 -8.64
C GLU A 45 14.44 11.78 -8.99
N ALA A 46 15.45 12.09 -9.80
CA ALA A 46 16.53 11.15 -10.13
C ALA A 46 17.35 10.74 -8.89
N ARG A 47 17.63 11.67 -7.97
CA ARG A 47 18.31 11.37 -6.70
C ARG A 47 17.44 10.51 -5.78
N ARG A 48 16.13 10.79 -5.70
CA ARG A 48 15.16 10.01 -4.94
C ARG A 48 15.14 8.56 -5.42
N GLU A 49 15.11 8.34 -6.73
CA GLU A 49 15.14 7.00 -7.33
C GLU A 49 16.42 6.25 -6.96
N LYS A 50 17.60 6.87 -7.16
CA LYS A 50 18.89 6.27 -6.76
C LYS A 50 18.94 5.89 -5.28
N LEU A 51 18.44 6.76 -4.40
CA LEU A 51 18.40 6.48 -2.96
C LEU A 51 17.42 5.35 -2.63
N ARG A 52 16.24 5.33 -3.28
CA ARG A 52 15.26 4.26 -3.12
C ARG A 52 15.84 2.91 -3.51
N ASP A 53 16.56 2.84 -4.63
CA ASP A 53 17.20 1.60 -5.09
C ASP A 53 18.31 1.15 -4.15
N ALA A 54 19.13 2.07 -3.66
CA ALA A 54 20.18 1.74 -2.69
C ALA A 54 19.60 1.22 -1.36
N ILE A 55 18.50 1.82 -0.88
CA ILE A 55 17.78 1.34 0.31
C ILE A 55 17.21 -0.06 0.04
N GLN A 56 16.58 -0.25 -1.11
CA GLN A 56 15.97 -1.53 -1.48
C GLN A 56 17.03 -2.63 -1.57
N GLN A 57 18.17 -2.38 -2.22
CA GLN A 57 19.27 -3.34 -2.34
C GLN A 57 19.81 -3.75 -0.96
N ARG A 58 20.03 -2.78 -0.06
CA ARG A 58 20.48 -3.06 1.32
C ARG A 58 19.45 -3.88 2.09
N LYS A 59 18.16 -3.53 1.99
CA LYS A 59 17.07 -4.28 2.63
C LYS A 59 17.01 -5.71 2.11
N SER A 60 17.07 -5.91 0.79
CA SER A 60 17.08 -7.24 0.16
C SER A 60 18.28 -8.08 0.61
N ALA A 61 19.49 -7.50 0.65
CA ALA A 61 20.68 -8.20 1.12
C ALA A 61 20.56 -8.63 2.59
N HIS A 62 20.05 -7.75 3.45
CA HIS A 62 19.82 -8.06 4.85
C HIS A 62 18.78 -9.17 5.04
N LEU A 63 17.66 -9.12 4.31
CA LEU A 63 16.61 -10.14 4.38
C LEU A 63 17.07 -11.51 3.85
N ALA A 64 17.94 -11.52 2.83
CA ALA A 64 18.48 -12.75 2.27
C ALA A 64 19.47 -13.47 3.20
N GLN A 65 20.13 -12.72 4.10
CA GLN A 65 21.04 -13.30 5.10
C GLN A 65 20.33 -13.85 6.33
N ARG A 66 19.06 -13.47 6.54
CA ARG A 66 18.29 -13.89 7.70
C ARG A 66 17.85 -15.33 7.55
N ASP A 67 18.14 -16.13 8.57
CA ASP A 67 17.65 -17.50 8.68
C ASP A 67 16.20 -17.47 9.20
N TRP A 68 15.28 -17.84 8.31
CA TRP A 68 13.84 -17.84 8.58
C TRP A 68 13.33 -19.18 9.11
N ASP A 69 14.13 -20.24 9.04
CA ASP A 69 13.73 -21.59 9.46
C ASP A 69 13.85 -21.80 10.98
N LYS A 70 14.26 -20.77 11.73
CA LYS A 70 14.40 -20.83 13.19
C LYS A 70 13.07 -20.82 13.93
N ASN A 71 13.11 -21.39 15.14
CA ASN A 71 12.01 -21.44 16.10
C ASN A 71 12.27 -20.58 17.36
N ASP A 72 13.10 -19.54 17.23
CA ASP A 72 13.49 -18.62 18.31
C ASP A 72 12.79 -17.25 18.22
N PHE A 73 11.77 -17.13 17.36
CA PHE A 73 10.99 -15.90 17.25
C PHE A 73 10.04 -15.75 18.45
N PRO A 74 9.63 -14.52 18.81
CA PRO A 74 8.71 -14.29 19.93
C PRO A 74 7.38 -15.06 19.83
N TRP A 75 6.90 -15.30 18.60
CA TRP A 75 5.67 -16.03 18.32
C TRP A 75 5.84 -17.55 18.14
N SER A 76 7.06 -18.10 18.14
CA SER A 76 7.30 -19.51 17.75
C SER A 76 6.51 -20.51 18.60
N LYS A 77 6.39 -20.27 19.92
CA LYS A 77 5.61 -21.14 20.81
C LYS A 77 4.11 -21.10 20.50
N GLU A 78 3.56 -19.91 20.30
CA GLU A 78 2.12 -19.75 20.02
C GLU A 78 1.78 -20.26 18.62
N LEU A 79 2.68 -20.07 17.65
CA LEU A 79 2.57 -20.62 16.31
C LEU A 79 2.46 -22.15 16.35
N GLU A 80 3.34 -22.82 17.09
CA GLU A 80 3.30 -24.26 17.28
C GLU A 80 2.02 -24.71 18.02
N ASN A 81 1.58 -23.93 19.02
CA ASN A 81 0.34 -24.20 19.75
C ASN A 81 -0.87 -24.17 18.81
N ILE A 82 -1.07 -23.09 18.04
CA ILE A 82 -2.19 -22.95 17.10
C ILE A 82 -2.14 -24.02 16.00
N GLN A 83 -0.94 -24.33 15.48
CA GLN A 83 -0.75 -25.40 14.50
C GLN A 83 -1.31 -26.74 15.01
N LYS A 84 -0.98 -27.11 16.25
CA LYS A 84 -1.38 -28.40 16.84
C LYS A 84 -2.81 -28.40 17.37
N THR A 85 -3.25 -27.30 17.97
CA THR A 85 -4.56 -27.23 18.66
C THR A 85 -5.71 -26.84 17.74
N VAL A 86 -5.51 -25.89 16.83
CA VAL A 86 -6.56 -25.38 15.93
C VAL A 86 -6.53 -26.12 14.60
N PHE A 87 -5.36 -26.16 13.94
CA PHE A 87 -5.24 -26.79 12.62
C PHE A 87 -5.06 -28.31 12.67
N LYS A 88 -4.72 -28.86 13.85
CA LYS A 88 -4.46 -30.30 14.07
C LYS A 88 -3.37 -30.86 13.13
N ILE A 89 -2.34 -30.06 12.84
CA ILE A 89 -1.23 -30.43 11.95
C ILE A 89 -0.03 -30.85 12.81
N PRO A 90 0.51 -32.07 12.65
CA PRO A 90 1.59 -32.56 13.49
C PRO A 90 2.91 -31.81 13.27
N SER A 91 3.22 -31.47 12.01
CA SER A 91 4.44 -30.77 11.63
C SER A 91 4.21 -29.89 10.40
N LEU A 92 4.89 -28.75 10.34
CA LEU A 92 4.91 -27.91 9.15
C LEU A 92 5.71 -28.55 8.03
N ARG A 93 5.29 -28.30 6.79
CA ARG A 93 6.01 -28.69 5.58
C ARG A 93 7.11 -27.69 5.27
N ALA A 94 7.99 -28.07 4.35
CA ALA A 94 9.02 -27.18 3.82
C ALA A 94 8.43 -25.83 3.38
N HIS A 95 9.16 -24.76 3.65
CA HIS A 95 8.81 -23.36 3.36
C HIS A 95 7.64 -22.76 4.15
N GLN A 96 6.84 -23.55 4.89
CA GLN A 96 5.72 -22.99 5.66
C GLN A 96 6.19 -22.15 6.84
N LEU A 97 7.04 -22.71 7.71
CA LEU A 97 7.62 -22.02 8.86
C LEU A 97 8.36 -20.73 8.46
N PRO A 98 9.33 -20.75 7.52
CA PRO A 98 10.05 -19.53 7.15
C PRO A 98 9.14 -18.47 6.53
N THR A 99 8.09 -18.88 5.78
CA THR A 99 7.11 -17.92 5.28
C THR A 99 6.32 -17.28 6.41
N MET A 100 5.82 -18.06 7.37
CA MET A 100 5.07 -17.52 8.51
C MET A 100 5.93 -16.59 9.36
N ASN A 101 7.21 -16.95 9.60
CA ASN A 101 8.15 -16.10 10.31
C ASN A 101 8.42 -14.77 9.58
N ALA A 102 8.53 -14.80 8.25
CA ALA A 102 8.68 -13.59 7.44
C ALA A 102 7.42 -12.71 7.52
N VAL A 103 6.23 -13.30 7.35
CA VAL A 103 4.95 -12.58 7.43
C VAL A 103 4.73 -11.95 8.81
N LEU A 104 4.95 -12.70 9.89
CA LEU A 104 4.81 -12.20 11.26
C LEU A 104 5.88 -11.15 11.63
N SER A 105 6.98 -11.10 10.89
CA SER A 105 7.99 -10.03 10.99
C SER A 105 7.64 -8.79 10.17
N GLY A 106 6.47 -8.74 9.52
CA GLY A 106 6.06 -7.63 8.66
C GLY A 106 6.82 -7.55 7.34
N ILE A 107 7.30 -8.69 6.83
CA ILE A 107 8.04 -8.77 5.57
C ILE A 107 7.11 -9.22 4.44
N ASP A 108 7.01 -8.39 3.40
CA ASP A 108 6.33 -8.73 2.15
C ASP A 108 6.96 -9.99 1.53
N SER A 109 6.14 -11.01 1.32
CA SER A 109 6.60 -12.35 0.95
C SER A 109 5.89 -12.87 -0.29
N ILE A 110 6.65 -13.45 -1.23
CA ILE A 110 6.10 -14.20 -2.36
C ILE A 110 6.40 -15.67 -2.14
N LEU A 111 5.34 -16.47 -1.95
CA LEU A 111 5.46 -17.91 -1.73
C LEU A 111 5.12 -18.69 -3.00
N VAL A 112 6.10 -19.43 -3.51
CA VAL A 112 5.93 -20.36 -4.63
C VAL A 112 5.91 -21.78 -4.10
N MET A 113 4.75 -22.43 -4.14
CA MET A 113 4.59 -23.85 -3.79
C MET A 113 3.60 -24.53 -4.74
N PRO A 114 3.73 -25.85 -4.99
CA PRO A 114 2.78 -26.59 -5.81
C PRO A 114 1.36 -26.58 -5.22
N THR A 115 0.36 -26.88 -6.05
CA THR A 115 -1.01 -27.15 -5.59
C THR A 115 -0.99 -28.28 -4.56
N GLY A 116 -1.80 -28.16 -3.51
CA GLY A 116 -1.78 -29.10 -2.38
C GLY A 116 -0.59 -28.94 -1.43
N GLY A 117 0.38 -28.06 -1.74
CA GLY A 117 1.56 -27.80 -0.89
C GLY A 117 1.26 -27.20 0.48
N GLY A 118 0.05 -26.67 0.69
CA GLY A 118 -0.37 -26.09 1.97
C GLY A 118 -0.13 -24.58 2.08
N LYS A 119 -0.18 -23.86 0.95
CA LYS A 119 -0.01 -22.39 0.88
C LYS A 119 -0.98 -21.63 1.78
N SER A 120 -2.24 -22.08 1.87
CA SER A 120 -3.26 -21.38 2.66
C SER A 120 -2.91 -21.25 4.13
N LEU A 121 -2.25 -22.28 4.70
CA LEU A 121 -1.83 -22.27 6.09
C LEU A 121 -0.88 -21.10 6.38
N CYS A 122 -0.02 -20.73 5.42
CA CYS A 122 1.00 -19.69 5.57
C CYS A 122 0.44 -18.28 5.78
N PHE A 123 -0.84 -18.04 5.50
CA PHE A 123 -1.52 -16.80 5.88
C PHE A 123 -2.64 -17.02 6.90
N GLN A 124 -3.28 -18.19 6.91
CA GLN A 124 -4.36 -18.50 7.87
C GLN A 124 -3.86 -18.62 9.31
N LEU A 125 -2.69 -19.22 9.51
CA LEU A 125 -2.13 -19.37 10.86
C LEU A 125 -1.62 -18.02 11.39
N PRO A 126 -0.79 -17.25 10.64
CA PRO A 126 -0.42 -15.91 11.07
C PRO A 126 -1.60 -14.97 11.34
N ALA A 127 -2.72 -15.12 10.63
CA ALA A 127 -3.94 -14.36 10.88
C ALA A 127 -4.50 -14.55 12.29
N LEU A 128 -4.31 -15.71 12.91
CA LEU A 128 -4.76 -15.97 14.29
C LEU A 128 -3.79 -15.45 15.36
N LEU A 129 -2.55 -15.16 14.98
CA LEU A 129 -1.51 -14.60 15.87
C LEU A 129 -1.46 -13.07 15.83
N SER A 130 -1.95 -12.49 14.74
CA SER A 130 -1.89 -11.04 14.51
C SER A 130 -3.14 -10.37 15.06
N GLU A 131 -2.99 -9.16 15.59
CA GLU A 131 -4.14 -8.34 15.97
C GLU A 131 -4.86 -7.81 14.71
N GLY A 132 -6.19 -7.79 14.74
CA GLY A 132 -7.02 -7.26 13.66
C GLY A 132 -7.47 -8.32 12.65
N ILE A 133 -7.61 -7.90 11.39
CA ILE A 133 -8.17 -8.72 10.31
C ILE A 133 -7.12 -9.02 9.23
N THR A 134 -7.16 -10.24 8.68
CA THR A 134 -6.39 -10.59 7.48
C THR A 134 -7.29 -10.59 6.25
N LEU A 135 -7.00 -9.70 5.30
CA LEU A 135 -7.72 -9.64 4.03
C LEU A 135 -7.10 -10.60 3.01
N VAL A 136 -7.91 -11.54 2.51
CA VAL A 136 -7.51 -12.50 1.48
C VAL A 136 -8.25 -12.18 0.19
N VAL A 137 -7.51 -11.90 -0.88
CA VAL A 137 -8.08 -11.68 -2.22
C VAL A 137 -7.94 -12.96 -3.03
N SER A 138 -9.06 -13.48 -3.52
CA SER A 138 -9.13 -14.67 -4.36
C SER A 138 -9.87 -14.35 -5.66
N PRO A 139 -9.41 -14.86 -6.82
CA PRO A 139 -10.07 -14.61 -8.10
C PRO A 139 -11.37 -15.42 -8.28
N LEU A 140 -11.53 -16.53 -7.56
CA LEU A 140 -12.65 -17.45 -7.75
C LEU A 140 -13.48 -17.59 -6.47
N VAL A 141 -14.80 -17.46 -6.61
CA VAL A 141 -15.77 -17.62 -5.52
C VAL A 141 -15.73 -19.04 -4.95
N SER A 142 -15.62 -20.06 -5.79
CA SER A 142 -15.50 -21.46 -5.35
C SER A 142 -14.30 -21.68 -4.42
N LEU A 143 -13.15 -21.09 -4.75
CA LEU A 143 -11.97 -21.15 -3.88
C LEU A 143 -12.21 -20.43 -2.54
N MET A 144 -12.95 -19.33 -2.55
CA MET A 144 -13.30 -18.60 -1.31
C MET A 144 -14.21 -19.45 -0.42
N GLU A 145 -15.22 -20.08 -0.99
CA GLU A 145 -16.16 -20.97 -0.29
C GLU A 145 -15.44 -22.18 0.32
N ASP A 146 -14.55 -22.83 -0.43
CA ASP A 146 -13.73 -23.94 0.06
C ASP A 146 -12.88 -23.56 1.27
N GLN A 147 -12.22 -22.40 1.22
CA GLN A 147 -11.43 -21.91 2.36
C GLN A 147 -12.34 -21.55 3.55
N LEU A 148 -13.47 -20.88 3.30
CA LEU A 148 -14.41 -20.47 4.34
C LEU A 148 -15.01 -21.67 5.08
N MET A 149 -15.43 -22.70 4.35
CA MET A 149 -15.91 -23.96 4.94
C MET A 149 -14.84 -24.61 5.81
N GLY A 150 -13.58 -24.65 5.32
CA GLY A 150 -12.45 -25.19 6.08
C GLY A 150 -12.17 -24.43 7.38
N LEU A 151 -12.28 -23.10 7.39
CA LEU A 151 -12.09 -22.27 8.58
C LEU A 151 -13.25 -22.44 9.56
N LYS A 152 -14.50 -22.41 9.08
CA LYS A 152 -15.70 -22.62 9.91
C LYS A 152 -15.69 -23.99 10.59
N ALA A 153 -15.27 -25.04 9.88
CA ALA A 153 -15.15 -26.39 10.44
C ALA A 153 -14.13 -26.47 11.60
N ARG A 154 -13.21 -25.51 11.70
CA ARG A 154 -12.21 -25.38 12.77
C ARG A 154 -12.62 -24.38 13.85
N GLY A 155 -13.83 -23.82 13.77
CA GLY A 155 -14.31 -22.78 14.68
C GLY A 155 -13.60 -21.43 14.51
N ILE A 156 -12.95 -21.20 13.36
CA ILE A 156 -12.31 -19.93 13.04
C ILE A 156 -13.35 -19.01 12.41
N GLU A 157 -13.51 -17.81 12.98
CA GLU A 157 -14.36 -16.79 12.40
C GLU A 157 -13.74 -16.25 11.11
N ALA A 158 -14.51 -16.35 10.01
CA ALA A 158 -14.15 -15.79 8.73
C ALA A 158 -15.43 -15.44 7.96
N LYS A 159 -15.35 -14.42 7.11
CA LYS A 159 -16.42 -14.00 6.20
C LYS A 159 -15.83 -13.78 4.81
N MET A 160 -16.68 -13.83 3.79
CA MET A 160 -16.30 -13.54 2.41
C MET A 160 -17.26 -12.52 1.81
N LEU A 161 -16.76 -11.70 0.89
CA LEU A 161 -17.55 -10.76 0.11
C LEU A 161 -17.34 -11.04 -1.38
N CYS A 162 -18.42 -11.22 -2.12
CA CYS A 162 -18.40 -11.41 -3.57
C CYS A 162 -19.58 -10.68 -4.22
N ALA A 163 -19.63 -10.69 -5.56
CA ALA A 163 -20.68 -10.00 -6.30
C ALA A 163 -22.11 -10.49 -5.97
N ALA A 164 -22.24 -11.73 -5.49
CA ALA A 164 -23.53 -12.32 -5.11
C ALA A 164 -23.90 -12.07 -3.64
N SER A 165 -23.03 -11.42 -2.85
CA SER A 165 -23.30 -11.15 -1.43
C SER A 165 -24.52 -10.24 -1.27
N THR A 166 -25.40 -10.62 -0.35
CA THR A 166 -26.59 -9.85 0.00
C THR A 166 -26.22 -8.61 0.81
N LYS A 167 -27.10 -7.59 0.81
CA LYS A 167 -26.90 -6.38 1.64
C LYS A 167 -26.75 -6.71 3.14
N GLN A 168 -27.43 -7.76 3.62
CA GLN A 168 -27.34 -8.20 5.00
C GLN A 168 -25.95 -8.74 5.33
N GLU A 169 -25.37 -9.57 4.46
CA GLU A 169 -24.01 -10.10 4.62
C GLU A 169 -22.96 -9.00 4.60
N VAL A 170 -23.08 -8.04 3.66
CA VAL A 170 -22.18 -6.89 3.57
C VAL A 170 -22.22 -6.06 4.86
N ASN A 171 -23.41 -5.73 5.35
CA ASN A 171 -23.57 -4.95 6.58
C ASN A 171 -23.03 -5.69 7.82
N GLY A 172 -23.13 -7.02 7.83
CA GLY A 172 -22.60 -7.85 8.91
C GLY A 172 -21.08 -7.94 8.98
N VAL A 173 -20.33 -7.43 7.99
CA VAL A 173 -18.85 -7.39 8.04
C VAL A 173 -18.34 -6.25 8.92
N HIS A 174 -19.11 -5.17 9.11
CA HIS A 174 -18.70 -4.02 9.94
C HIS A 174 -18.79 -4.26 11.45
N SER A 175 -19.41 -5.36 11.88
CA SER A 175 -19.73 -5.63 13.28
C SER A 175 -18.79 -6.64 13.95
N VAL A 176 -17.61 -6.89 13.35
CA VAL A 176 -16.58 -7.83 13.85
C VAL A 176 -15.42 -7.02 14.43
#